data_AF-A0A7K0MSK9-F1
#
_entry.id   AF-A0A7K0MSK9-F1
#
_cell.length_a   1.000
_cell.length_b   1.000
_cell.length_c   1.000
_cell.angle_alpha   90.00
_cell.angle_beta   90.00
_cell.angle_gamma   90.00
#
_symmetry.space_group_name_H-M   'P 1'
#
loop_
_entity.id
_entity.type
_entity.pdbx_description
1 polymer ?
#
loop_
_entity_poly.entity_id
_entity_poly.type
_entity_poly.pdbx_seq_one_letter_code
_entity_poly.pdbx_strand_id
1 'polypeptide(L)'
;MSYQWCNPIRLDVLQVSGSESKLVFKTDTEEAEVYLDDSDILRVVCRHGGRETVIQNHEAHHIVVGEGNTQRDVYHYLKPGGPAPQLRLGITKHCGTGTWSSLPHDFELNLETGFEEVFFYLIEGGNRRAIQLGEGCWHDGSNVKDAWFIDDHSFSTVPMGYHPVVGEPGVKVHYVWAYVCKKQAWEKI
;
A
#
# COMPACT_ATOMS: atom_id res chain seq x y z
N MET A 1 14.46 -3.37 -15.37
CA MET A 1 15.16 -3.31 -14.07
C MET A 1 14.11 -3.36 -12.97
N SER A 2 14.40 -3.95 -11.81
CA SER A 2 13.45 -3.97 -10.68
C SER A 2 13.33 -2.58 -10.05
N TYR A 3 12.14 -2.25 -9.55
CA TYR A 3 11.95 -1.04 -8.74
C TYR A 3 12.75 -1.09 -7.44
N GLN A 4 13.12 0.09 -6.94
CA GLN A 4 13.95 0.25 -5.75
C GLN A 4 13.12 0.26 -4.46
N TRP A 5 13.78 0.16 -3.31
CA TRP A 5 13.18 0.26 -1.99
C TRP A 5 13.74 1.48 -1.25
N CYS A 6 12.86 2.27 -0.63
CA CYS A 6 13.24 3.45 0.17
C CYS A 6 13.64 3.11 1.61
N ASN A 7 13.30 1.91 2.08
CA ASN A 7 13.70 1.39 3.38
C ASN A 7 14.05 -0.11 3.30
N PRO A 8 14.70 -0.70 4.31
CA PRO A 8 14.97 -2.13 4.32
C PRO A 8 13.69 -2.97 4.18
N ILE A 9 13.79 -4.07 3.45
CA ILE A 9 12.70 -5.04 3.33
C ILE A 9 12.48 -5.71 4.69
N ARG A 10 11.28 -5.56 5.26
CA ARG A 10 10.87 -6.10 6.58
C ARG A 10 9.60 -6.94 6.43
N LEU A 11 9.69 -8.02 5.65
CA LEU A 11 8.59 -8.92 5.32
C LEU A 11 8.99 -10.36 5.64
N ASP A 12 8.00 -11.20 5.91
CA ASP A 12 8.12 -12.62 6.22
C ASP A 12 7.45 -13.47 5.15
N VAL A 13 6.12 -13.43 5.07
CA VAL A 13 5.36 -14.24 4.08
C VAL A 13 5.01 -13.48 2.82
N LEU A 14 5.00 -12.14 2.86
CA LEU A 14 4.68 -11.31 1.70
C LEU A 14 5.92 -11.10 0.82
N GLN A 15 5.91 -11.72 -0.35
CA GLN A 15 6.91 -11.52 -1.40
C GLN A 15 6.45 -10.41 -2.34
N VAL A 16 7.32 -9.44 -2.59
CA VAL A 16 7.02 -8.28 -3.45
C VAL A 16 8.08 -8.10 -4.52
N SER A 17 7.63 -7.86 -5.75
CA SER A 17 8.50 -7.47 -6.85
C SER A 17 7.76 -6.53 -7.81
N GLY A 18 8.51 -5.82 -8.65
CA GLY A 18 7.90 -5.00 -9.69
C GLY A 18 8.91 -4.47 -10.71
N SER A 19 8.44 -4.31 -11.93
CA SER A 19 9.16 -3.75 -13.08
C SER A 19 8.18 -3.45 -14.21
N GLU A 20 8.53 -2.54 -15.12
CA GLU A 20 7.79 -2.34 -16.39
C GLU A 20 6.28 -2.16 -16.19
N SER A 21 5.89 -1.26 -15.29
CA SER A 21 4.48 -0.98 -14.95
C SER A 21 3.69 -2.19 -14.43
N LYS A 22 4.38 -3.22 -13.92
CA LYS A 22 3.77 -4.37 -13.25
C LYS A 22 4.31 -4.52 -11.83
N LEU A 23 3.43 -4.71 -10.87
CA LEU A 23 3.75 -5.10 -9.49
C LEU A 23 3.24 -6.52 -9.24
N VAL A 24 3.92 -7.26 -8.39
CA VAL A 24 3.51 -8.61 -7.95
C VAL A 24 3.61 -8.68 -6.45
N PHE A 25 2.50 -9.02 -5.81
CA PHE A 25 2.38 -9.29 -4.38
C PHE A 25 1.96 -10.75 -4.19
N LYS A 26 2.72 -11.51 -3.42
CA LYS A 26 2.55 -12.96 -3.35
C LYS A 26 2.75 -13.50 -1.94
N THR A 27 1.92 -14.43 -1.54
CA THR A 27 2.12 -15.33 -0.40
C THR A 27 2.27 -16.77 -0.93
N ASP A 28 2.39 -17.75 -0.03
CA ASP A 28 2.42 -19.16 -0.43
C ASP A 28 1.12 -19.64 -1.09
N THR A 29 0.00 -18.95 -0.86
CA THR A 29 -1.35 -19.38 -1.25
C THR A 29 -2.08 -18.41 -2.17
N GLU A 30 -1.60 -17.17 -2.27
CA GLU A 30 -2.25 -16.08 -3.00
C GLU A 30 -1.23 -15.29 -3.82
N GLU A 31 -1.63 -14.82 -4.99
CA GLU A 31 -0.82 -13.94 -5.83
C GLU A 31 -1.71 -12.84 -6.42
N ALA A 32 -1.20 -11.61 -6.46
CA ALA A 32 -1.83 -10.49 -7.13
C ALA A 32 -0.82 -9.80 -8.04
N GLU A 33 -1.12 -9.79 -9.34
CA GLU A 33 -0.42 -8.97 -10.31
C GLU A 33 -1.18 -7.67 -10.53
N VAL A 34 -0.52 -6.54 -10.30
CA VAL A 34 -1.08 -5.20 -10.54
C VAL A 34 -0.45 -4.64 -11.80
N TYR A 35 -1.29 -4.34 -12.78
CA TYR A 35 -0.88 -3.66 -14.01
C TYR A 35 -1.19 -2.18 -13.84
N LEU A 36 -0.17 -1.34 -13.99
CA LEU A 36 -0.26 0.10 -13.84
C LEU A 36 -0.47 0.78 -15.20
N ASP A 37 -1.20 1.89 -15.19
CA ASP A 37 -1.29 2.85 -16.29
C ASP A 37 -1.03 4.24 -15.72
N ASP A 38 0.15 4.76 -16.01
CA ASP A 38 0.69 6.00 -15.42
C ASP A 38 0.60 5.98 -13.88
N SER A 39 -0.21 6.86 -13.28
CA SER A 39 -0.39 6.97 -11.82
C SER A 39 -1.61 6.24 -11.29
N ASP A 40 -2.11 5.22 -12.00
CA ASP A 40 -3.25 4.41 -11.58
C ASP A 40 -3.05 2.91 -11.83
N ILE A 41 -3.94 2.10 -11.26
CA ILE A 41 -4.04 0.67 -11.54
C ILE A 41 -4.97 0.48 -12.73
N LEU A 42 -4.45 -0.07 -13.84
CA LEU A 42 -5.26 -0.48 -14.98
C LEU A 42 -6.16 -1.68 -14.63
N ARG A 43 -5.56 -2.69 -14.00
CA ARG A 43 -6.24 -3.92 -13.57
C ARG A 43 -5.41 -4.69 -12.56
N VAL A 44 -6.08 -5.58 -11.82
CA VAL A 44 -5.47 -6.56 -10.93
C VAL A 44 -5.83 -7.96 -11.38
N VAL A 45 -4.85 -8.86 -11.45
CA VAL A 45 -5.06 -10.30 -11.69
C VAL A 45 -4.73 -11.03 -10.40
N CYS A 46 -5.74 -11.57 -9.74
CA CYS A 46 -5.62 -12.33 -8.49
C CYS A 46 -5.69 -13.83 -8.77
N ARG A 47 -4.78 -14.60 -8.17
CA ARG A 47 -4.74 -16.06 -8.23
C ARG A 47 -4.78 -16.65 -6.82
N HIS A 48 -5.74 -17.54 -6.60
CA HIS A 48 -5.87 -18.29 -5.35
C HIS A 48 -6.61 -19.61 -5.60
N GLY A 49 -6.13 -20.71 -5.02
CA GLY A 49 -6.79 -22.02 -5.09
C GLY A 49 -7.02 -22.54 -6.52
N GLY A 50 -6.10 -22.23 -7.45
CA GLY A 50 -6.22 -22.59 -8.87
C GLY A 50 -7.23 -21.77 -9.67
N ARG A 51 -7.82 -20.73 -9.09
CA ARG A 51 -8.71 -19.78 -9.77
C ARG A 51 -7.96 -18.49 -10.05
N GLU A 52 -8.21 -17.93 -11.24
CA GLU A 52 -7.77 -16.59 -11.62
C GLU A 52 -8.99 -15.66 -11.68
N THR A 53 -8.87 -14.48 -11.09
CA THR A 53 -9.88 -13.42 -11.12
C THR A 53 -9.24 -12.14 -11.61
N VAL A 54 -9.80 -11.54 -12.66
CA VAL A 54 -9.35 -10.24 -13.19
C VAL A 54 -10.31 -9.18 -12.70
N ILE A 55 -9.78 -8.09 -12.14
CA ILE A 55 -10.51 -6.93 -11.64
C ILE A 55 -10.03 -5.72 -12.42
N GLN A 56 -10.90 -5.14 -13.25
CA GLN A 56 -10.62 -3.92 -14.00
C GLN A 56 -10.69 -2.70 -13.07
N ASN A 57 -10.05 -1.60 -13.46
CA ASN A 57 -10.05 -0.35 -12.68
C ASN A 57 -11.46 0.09 -12.23
N HIS A 58 -12.44 0.05 -13.15
CA HIS A 58 -13.82 0.47 -12.87
C HIS A 58 -14.60 -0.46 -11.94
N GLU A 59 -14.08 -1.64 -11.62
CA GLU A 59 -14.70 -2.61 -10.70
C GLU A 59 -14.21 -2.43 -9.26
N ALA A 60 -13.20 -1.58 -9.04
CA ALA A 60 -12.68 -1.30 -7.71
C ALA A 60 -13.74 -0.65 -6.82
N HIS A 61 -13.72 -1.00 -5.53
CA HIS A 61 -14.59 -0.34 -4.56
C HIS A 61 -13.98 1.00 -4.14
N HIS A 62 -14.59 2.09 -4.63
CA HIS A 62 -14.18 3.46 -4.37
C HIS A 62 -14.85 4.03 -3.13
N ILE A 63 -14.05 4.67 -2.27
CA ILE A 63 -14.50 5.52 -1.18
C ILE A 63 -13.66 6.80 -1.13
N VAL A 64 -14.23 7.86 -0.57
CA VAL A 64 -13.51 9.10 -0.23
C VAL A 64 -13.28 9.12 1.27
N VAL A 65 -12.05 9.39 1.69
CA VAL A 65 -11.68 9.41 3.12
C VAL A 65 -11.02 10.73 3.49
N GLY A 66 -11.36 11.25 4.65
CA GLY A 66 -10.82 12.50 5.17
C GLY A 66 -11.40 13.74 4.49
N GLU A 67 -10.92 14.90 4.93
CA GLU A 67 -11.30 16.21 4.41
C GLU A 67 -10.09 17.17 4.43
N GLY A 68 -10.18 18.24 3.64
CA GLY A 68 -9.13 19.25 3.54
C GLY A 68 -7.77 18.63 3.25
N ASN A 69 -6.81 18.82 4.16
CA ASN A 69 -5.43 18.37 3.97
C ASN A 69 -5.23 16.85 4.10
N THR A 70 -6.29 16.09 4.38
CA THR A 70 -6.25 14.61 4.47
C THR A 70 -7.17 13.90 3.48
N GLN A 71 -7.83 14.67 2.60
CA GLN A 71 -8.78 14.14 1.64
C GLN A 71 -8.07 13.31 0.55
N ARG A 72 -8.59 12.11 0.34
CA ARG A 72 -8.07 11.15 -0.64
C ARG A 72 -9.15 10.23 -1.16
N ASP A 73 -8.96 9.76 -2.38
CA ASP A 73 -9.71 8.65 -2.95
C ASP A 73 -9.02 7.33 -2.63
N VAL A 74 -9.77 6.32 -2.21
CA VAL A 74 -9.25 4.97 -1.95
C VAL A 74 -10.02 3.96 -2.80
N TYR A 75 -9.29 3.16 -3.57
CA TYR A 75 -9.85 2.14 -4.46
C TYR A 75 -9.38 0.77 -4.00
N HIS A 76 -10.33 -0.06 -3.56
CA HIS A 76 -10.05 -1.40 -3.07
C HIS A 76 -10.29 -2.43 -4.17
N TYR A 77 -9.24 -3.19 -4.50
CA TYR A 77 -9.30 -4.27 -5.49
C TYR A 77 -9.44 -5.63 -4.81
N LEU A 78 -8.61 -5.89 -3.79
CA LEU A 78 -8.74 -7.09 -2.94
C LEU A 78 -9.20 -6.66 -1.54
N LYS A 79 -10.44 -7.04 -1.22
CA LYS A 79 -11.19 -6.62 -0.03
C LYS A 79 -11.75 -7.85 0.73
N PRO A 80 -12.21 -7.69 1.98
CA PRO A 80 -12.86 -8.78 2.72
C PRO A 80 -13.97 -9.43 1.91
N GLY A 81 -14.01 -10.77 1.89
CA GLY A 81 -14.96 -11.54 1.10
C GLY A 81 -14.71 -11.56 -0.41
N GLY A 82 -13.60 -10.98 -0.88
CA GLY A 82 -13.16 -11.01 -2.28
C GLY A 82 -12.46 -12.33 -2.67
N PRO A 83 -11.80 -12.36 -3.86
CA PRO A 83 -11.16 -13.58 -4.38
C PRO A 83 -9.90 -13.99 -3.61
N ALA A 84 -9.35 -13.10 -2.79
CA ALA A 84 -8.16 -13.31 -1.97
C ALA A 84 -8.57 -13.43 -0.48
N PRO A 85 -8.42 -14.60 0.16
CA PRO A 85 -8.73 -14.75 1.58
C PRO A 85 -7.99 -13.80 2.52
N GLN A 86 -6.67 -13.61 2.35
CA GLN A 86 -5.84 -12.82 3.26
C GLN A 86 -5.19 -11.61 2.59
N LEU A 87 -4.83 -11.71 1.31
CA LEU A 87 -4.20 -10.59 0.61
C LEU A 87 -5.21 -9.46 0.42
N ARG A 88 -4.84 -8.26 0.84
CA ARG A 88 -5.61 -7.03 0.66
C ARG A 88 -4.80 -6.08 -0.18
N LEU A 89 -5.47 -5.38 -1.09
CA LEU A 89 -4.80 -4.58 -2.10
C LEU A 89 -5.69 -3.45 -2.58
N GLY A 90 -5.09 -2.28 -2.69
CA GLY A 90 -5.74 -1.11 -3.26
C GLY A 90 -4.76 -0.03 -3.65
N ILE A 91 -5.31 1.11 -4.08
CA ILE A 91 -4.56 2.34 -4.30
C ILE A 91 -5.21 3.48 -3.52
N THR A 92 -4.38 4.28 -2.87
CA THR A 92 -4.79 5.55 -2.28
C THR A 92 -4.28 6.69 -3.16
N LYS A 93 -5.15 7.63 -3.50
CA LYS A 93 -4.86 8.78 -4.35
C LYS A 93 -5.12 10.08 -3.60
N HIS A 94 -4.08 10.85 -3.31
CA HIS A 94 -4.22 12.17 -2.71
C HIS A 94 -5.01 13.12 -3.63
N CYS A 95 -6.03 13.80 -3.10
CA CYS A 95 -6.80 14.75 -3.91
C CYS A 95 -5.99 16.05 -4.16
N GLY A 96 -5.15 16.46 -3.20
CA GLY A 96 -4.34 17.68 -3.25
C GLY A 96 -2.84 17.44 -3.40
N THR A 97 -2.06 18.53 -3.34
CA THR A 97 -0.60 18.51 -3.23
C THR A 97 -0.18 18.81 -1.79
N GLY A 98 0.86 18.17 -1.28
CA GLY A 98 1.30 18.35 0.12
C GLY A 98 0.28 17.87 1.16
N THR A 99 -0.66 17.03 0.74
CA THR A 99 -1.67 16.43 1.62
C THR A 99 -1.11 15.22 2.36
N TRP A 100 -1.77 14.86 3.46
CA TRP A 100 -1.41 13.72 4.30
C TRP A 100 -2.37 12.56 4.10
N SER A 101 -1.87 11.34 4.18
CA SER A 101 -2.69 10.12 4.22
C SER A 101 -2.07 9.07 5.14
N SER A 102 -2.72 7.90 5.23
CA SER A 102 -2.24 6.77 6.04
C SER A 102 -2.04 7.12 7.52
N LEU A 103 -2.86 8.03 8.05
CA LEU A 103 -3.07 8.12 9.48
C LEU A 103 -3.59 6.76 9.97
N PRO A 104 -3.12 6.26 11.12
CA PRO A 104 -3.40 4.89 11.51
C PRO A 104 -4.87 4.67 11.81
N HIS A 105 -5.31 3.44 11.55
CA HIS A 105 -6.56 2.88 12.04
C HIS A 105 -6.40 2.48 13.51
N ASP A 106 -7.52 2.39 14.23
CA ASP A 106 -7.52 2.07 15.67
C ASP A 106 -6.77 0.76 15.99
N PHE A 107 -6.87 -0.25 15.12
CA PHE A 107 -6.18 -1.53 15.36
C PHE A 107 -4.67 -1.41 15.21
N GLU A 108 -4.17 -0.51 14.35
CA GLU A 108 -2.75 -0.31 14.12
C GLU A 108 -2.06 0.29 15.34
N LEU A 109 -2.83 0.94 16.23
CA LEU A 109 -2.35 1.45 17.52
C LEU A 109 -2.26 0.38 18.62
N ASN A 110 -2.84 -0.81 18.38
CA ASN A 110 -2.74 -1.96 19.27
C ASN A 110 -1.67 -2.91 18.72
N LEU A 111 -0.39 -2.55 18.91
CA LEU A 111 0.75 -3.20 18.27
C LEU A 111 0.78 -4.73 18.48
N GLU A 112 0.92 -5.45 17.37
CA GLU A 112 1.04 -6.90 17.34
C GLU A 112 2.13 -7.32 16.35
N THR A 113 2.73 -8.49 16.58
CA THR A 113 3.71 -9.06 15.65
C THR A 113 3.03 -9.71 14.45
N GLY A 114 3.78 -9.82 13.35
CA GLY A 114 3.39 -10.54 12.14
C GLY A 114 2.57 -9.73 11.13
N PHE A 115 2.25 -8.47 11.40
CA PHE A 115 1.63 -7.60 10.40
C PHE A 115 2.66 -7.23 9.32
N GLU A 116 2.27 -7.31 8.06
CA GLU A 116 3.12 -7.05 6.90
C GLU A 116 2.34 -6.19 5.90
N GLU A 117 2.90 -5.04 5.55
CA GLU A 117 2.33 -4.12 4.58
C GLU A 117 3.43 -3.46 3.75
N VAL A 118 3.12 -3.21 2.49
CA VAL A 118 4.03 -2.56 1.53
C VAL A 118 3.28 -1.51 0.75
N PHE A 119 3.91 -0.36 0.58
CA PHE A 119 3.47 0.68 -0.36
C PHE A 119 4.39 0.72 -1.58
N PHE A 120 3.80 0.93 -2.76
CA PHE A 120 4.48 1.31 -3.99
C PHE A 120 4.02 2.69 -4.43
N TYR A 121 4.95 3.62 -4.62
CA TYR A 121 4.64 5.03 -4.79
C TYR A 121 4.59 5.46 -6.25
N LEU A 122 3.56 6.24 -6.57
CA LEU A 122 3.34 6.93 -7.84
C LEU A 122 3.27 8.42 -7.53
N ILE A 123 4.33 9.17 -7.85
CA ILE A 123 4.50 10.56 -7.39
C ILE A 123 4.44 11.52 -8.56
N GLU A 124 3.53 12.49 -8.47
CA GLU A 124 3.29 13.49 -9.49
C GLU A 124 3.63 14.91 -9.02
N GLY A 125 4.00 15.76 -9.98
CA GLY A 125 4.20 17.19 -9.75
C GLY A 125 5.46 17.53 -8.95
N GLY A 126 5.71 18.84 -8.84
CA GLY A 126 6.82 19.39 -8.05
C GLY A 126 8.18 18.73 -8.34
N ASN A 127 8.89 18.40 -7.27
CA ASN A 127 10.19 17.72 -7.31
C ASN A 127 10.08 16.20 -7.14
N ARG A 128 8.86 15.66 -7.12
CA ARG A 128 8.57 14.22 -6.92
C ARG A 128 9.23 13.61 -5.68
N ARG A 129 9.29 14.35 -4.58
CA ARG A 129 9.76 13.86 -3.29
C ARG A 129 8.64 13.82 -2.27
N ALA A 130 8.63 12.78 -1.46
CA ALA A 130 7.70 12.60 -0.35
C ALA A 130 8.43 12.05 0.87
N ILE A 131 7.74 12.03 2.01
CA ILE A 131 8.24 11.50 3.29
C ILE A 131 7.19 10.54 3.84
N GLN A 132 7.63 9.39 4.31
CA GLN A 132 6.82 8.46 5.10
C GLN A 132 7.38 8.41 6.52
N LEU A 133 6.48 8.49 7.48
CA LEU A 133 6.79 8.28 8.90
C LEU A 133 6.52 6.81 9.22
N GLY A 134 7.17 6.29 10.25
CA GLY A 134 6.87 4.97 10.81
C GLY A 134 7.17 4.94 12.31
N GLU A 135 6.14 4.76 13.13
CA GLU A 135 6.24 4.59 14.57
C GLU A 135 5.38 3.41 15.02
N GLY A 136 6.00 2.35 15.56
CA GLY A 136 5.33 1.12 15.97
C GLY A 136 6.25 -0.09 15.93
N CYS A 137 5.82 -1.20 15.32
CA CYS A 137 6.63 -2.42 15.20
C CYS A 137 6.59 -3.04 13.80
N TRP A 138 7.69 -3.67 13.42
CA TRP A 138 7.79 -4.52 12.23
C TRP A 138 7.16 -5.90 12.48
N HIS A 139 7.08 -6.72 11.43
CA HIS A 139 6.53 -8.08 11.52
C HIS A 139 7.22 -8.95 12.58
N ASP A 140 8.52 -8.77 12.82
CA ASP A 140 9.32 -9.51 13.80
C ASP A 140 9.18 -8.96 15.24
N GLY A 141 8.39 -7.91 15.44
CA GLY A 141 8.18 -7.24 16.72
C GLY A 141 9.27 -6.25 17.11
N SER A 142 10.27 -6.01 16.26
CA SER A 142 11.24 -4.95 16.51
C SER A 142 10.60 -3.58 16.33
N ASN A 143 10.91 -2.67 17.26
CA ASN A 143 10.32 -1.33 17.29
C ASN A 143 10.91 -0.42 16.20
N VAL A 144 10.10 0.53 15.74
CA VAL A 144 10.52 1.62 14.85
C VAL A 144 9.95 2.94 15.34
N LYS A 145 10.74 4.00 15.16
CA LYS A 145 10.32 5.40 15.25
C LYS A 145 11.24 6.21 14.34
N ASP A 146 10.86 6.32 13.08
CA ASP A 146 11.70 6.87 12.02
C ASP A 146 10.89 7.60 10.95
N ALA A 147 11.59 8.26 10.03
CA ALA A 147 11.05 8.80 8.80
C ALA A 147 12.03 8.57 7.65
N TRP A 148 11.53 8.27 6.47
CA TRP A 148 12.35 8.08 5.27
C TRP A 148 11.81 8.85 4.09
N PHE A 149 12.72 9.23 3.20
CA PHE A 149 12.39 9.84 1.91
C PHE A 149 11.80 8.78 0.98
N ILE A 150 10.86 9.21 0.16
CA ILE A 150 10.19 8.38 -0.83
C ILE A 150 10.47 8.94 -2.22
N ASP A 151 10.85 8.05 -3.12
CA ASP A 151 11.05 8.34 -4.54
C ASP A 151 9.88 7.83 -5.40
N ASP A 152 9.69 8.43 -6.56
CA ASP A 152 8.73 7.95 -7.55
C ASP A 152 9.08 6.51 -8.02
N HIS A 153 8.08 5.65 -8.19
CA HIS A 153 8.22 4.25 -8.60
C HIS A 153 9.15 3.42 -7.69
N SER A 154 8.94 3.54 -6.38
CA SER A 154 9.69 2.84 -5.34
C SER A 154 8.78 2.12 -4.36
N PHE A 155 9.34 1.17 -3.62
CA PHE A 155 8.66 0.45 -2.54
C PHE A 155 9.07 0.96 -1.15
N SER A 156 8.20 0.78 -0.16
CA SER A 156 8.57 0.81 1.25
C SER A 156 7.81 -0.25 2.03
N THR A 157 8.50 -0.88 2.98
CA THR A 157 7.83 -1.67 4.01
C THR A 157 7.18 -0.73 5.02
N VAL A 158 5.95 -1.04 5.45
CA VAL A 158 5.16 -0.22 6.37
C VAL A 158 5.01 -0.97 7.70
N PRO A 159 5.37 -0.35 8.84
CA PRO A 159 5.20 -0.98 10.15
C PRO A 159 3.74 -0.95 10.59
N MET A 160 3.35 -1.89 11.44
CA MET A 160 2.14 -1.72 12.23
C MET A 160 2.35 -0.57 13.21
N GLY A 161 1.39 0.35 13.29
CA GLY A 161 1.52 1.58 14.07
C GLY A 161 1.16 2.81 13.26
N TYR A 162 1.72 3.96 13.64
CA TYR A 162 1.53 5.25 12.98
C TYR A 162 2.46 5.37 11.77
N HIS A 163 1.91 5.43 10.55
CA HIS A 163 2.73 5.41 9.32
C HIS A 163 2.28 6.36 8.20
N PRO A 164 1.98 7.64 8.49
CA PRO A 164 1.45 8.54 7.48
C PRO A 164 2.46 8.89 6.39
N VAL A 165 1.92 9.35 5.26
CA VAL A 165 2.67 9.75 4.07
C VAL A 165 2.29 11.18 3.67
N VAL A 166 3.27 11.98 3.27
CA VAL A 166 3.09 13.36 2.80
C VAL A 166 4.02 13.69 1.63
N GLY A 167 3.52 14.41 0.64
CA GLY A 167 4.33 14.97 -0.45
C GLY A 167 4.98 16.30 -0.06
N GLU A 168 6.13 16.62 -0.65
CA GLU A 168 6.67 17.99 -0.57
C GLU A 168 5.72 19.02 -1.25
N PRO A 169 5.93 20.34 -1.05
CA PRO A 169 5.09 21.36 -1.70
C PRO A 169 4.98 21.17 -3.22
N GLY A 170 3.74 21.17 -3.73
CA GLY A 170 3.46 20.95 -5.16
C GLY A 170 3.56 19.49 -5.62
N VAL A 171 3.85 18.55 -4.70
CA VAL A 171 3.88 17.11 -4.96
C VAL A 171 2.57 16.47 -4.54
N LYS A 172 2.02 15.61 -5.40
CA LYS A 172 0.86 14.77 -5.14
C LYS A 172 1.33 13.31 -5.04
N VAL A 173 0.93 12.63 -3.97
CA VAL A 173 1.34 11.25 -3.71
C VAL A 173 0.18 10.30 -3.98
N HIS A 174 0.43 9.27 -4.78
CA HIS A 174 -0.43 8.10 -4.92
C HIS A 174 0.38 6.89 -4.51
N TYR A 175 -0.29 5.87 -3.95
CA TYR A 175 0.40 4.64 -3.61
C TYR A 175 -0.51 3.43 -3.69
N VAL A 176 0.00 2.40 -4.35
CA VAL A 176 -0.56 1.05 -4.27
C VAL A 176 -0.13 0.47 -2.94
N TRP A 177 -1.07 -0.04 -2.17
CA TRP A 177 -0.82 -0.69 -0.90
C TRP A 177 -1.24 -2.15 -0.97
N ALA A 178 -0.48 -3.01 -0.30
CA ALA A 178 -0.84 -4.40 -0.09
C ALA A 178 -0.44 -4.86 1.31
N TYR A 179 -1.32 -5.60 1.97
CA TYR A 179 -1.04 -6.19 3.29
C TYR A 179 -1.63 -7.59 3.41
N VAL A 180 -1.12 -8.37 4.37
CA VAL A 180 -1.61 -9.72 4.65
C VAL A 180 -2.49 -9.71 5.90
N CYS A 181 -3.80 -9.88 5.70
CA CYS A 181 -4.78 -9.94 6.78
C CYS A 181 -4.76 -11.33 7.46
N LYS A 182 -3.86 -11.53 8.43
CA LYS A 182 -3.76 -12.80 9.19
C LYS A 182 -4.84 -12.92 10.28
N LYS A 183 -5.47 -11.81 10.66
CA LYS A 183 -6.50 -11.73 11.69
C LYS A 183 -7.64 -10.84 11.20
N GLN A 184 -8.89 -11.21 11.48
CA GLN A 184 -10.05 -10.41 11.10
C GLN A 184 -10.02 -8.98 11.66
N ALA A 185 -9.37 -8.76 12.81
CA ALA A 185 -9.20 -7.43 13.41
C ALA A 185 -8.25 -6.50 12.62
N TRP A 186 -7.51 -7.00 11.63
CA TRP A 186 -6.57 -6.23 10.82
C TRP A 186 -7.18 -5.73 9.49
N GLU A 187 -8.50 -5.83 9.33
CA GLU A 187 -9.18 -5.29 8.16
C GLU A 187 -9.26 -3.76 8.23
N LYS A 188 -8.94 -3.09 7.10
CA LYS A 188 -8.94 -1.62 6.98
C LYS A 188 -10.22 -1.03 6.38
N ILE A 189 -11.25 -1.86 6.13
CA ILE A 189 -12.50 -1.48 5.43
C ILE A 189 -13.70 -1.65 6.34
#